data_AF-A0A3N0I0A4-F1
#
_entry.id   AF-A0A3N0I0A4-F1
#
_cell.length_a   1.000
_cell.length_b   1.000
_cell.length_c   1.000
_cell.angle_alpha   90.00
_cell.angle_beta   90.00
_cell.angle_gamma   90.00
#
_symmetry.space_group_name_H-M   'P 1'
#
loop_
_entity.id
_entity.type
_entity.pdbx_description
1 polymer ?
#
loop_
_entity_poly.entity_id
_entity_poly.type
_entity_poly.pdbx_seq_one_letter_code
_entity_poly.pdbx_strand_id
1 'polypeptide(L)'
;MEYREKGNQSKGFELKRLQKEHPDFSPFVLLKLSLIRYGAVLTKRAKKEIVRQNLQFLSDAAFGLQFGEKEEYVVPGPFLLRDGTFVYINYGETYLDPYQIDWCEEQDVFQIQD
;
A
#
# COMPACT_ATOMS: atom_id res chain seq x y z
N MET A 1 -0.38 27.31 -5.80
CA MET A 1 -0.48 26.13 -6.67
C MET A 1 -1.89 25.60 -6.54
N GLU A 2 -2.73 25.86 -7.53
CA GLU A 2 -4.11 25.36 -7.55
C GLU A 2 -4.11 23.87 -7.89
N TYR A 3 -4.50 23.04 -6.93
CA TYR A 3 -4.87 21.65 -7.19
C TYR A 3 -6.19 21.69 -7.98
N ARG A 4 -6.08 21.77 -9.31
CA ARG A 4 -7.22 21.56 -10.19
C ARG A 4 -7.73 20.14 -9.95
N GLU A 5 -8.98 20.05 -9.52
CA GLU A 5 -9.80 18.84 -9.56
C GLU A 5 -9.83 18.31 -11.00
N LYS A 6 -8.84 17.49 -11.36
CA LYS A 6 -8.94 16.65 -12.55
C LYS A 6 -9.96 15.57 -12.19
N GLY A 7 -11.08 15.60 -12.91
CA GLY A 7 -12.23 14.73 -12.71
C GLY A 7 -11.84 13.30 -12.37
N ASN A 8 -12.63 12.71 -11.47
CA ASN A 8 -12.53 11.42 -10.79
C ASN A 8 -12.13 10.24 -11.71
N GLN A 9 -10.92 10.24 -12.25
CA GLN A 9 -10.31 9.10 -12.94
C GLN A 9 -9.75 8.20 -11.85
N SER A 10 -10.09 6.91 -11.88
CA SER A 10 -9.59 5.97 -10.86
C SER A 10 -8.06 6.01 -10.84
N LYS A 11 -7.48 5.93 -9.65
CA LYS A 11 -6.02 5.88 -9.42
C LYS A 11 -5.34 4.80 -10.29
N GLY A 12 -6.03 3.68 -10.57
CA GLY A 12 -5.58 2.66 -11.51
C GLY A 12 -5.61 3.10 -12.99
N PHE A 13 -6.58 3.91 -13.42
CA PHE A 13 -6.55 4.51 -14.77
C PHE A 13 -5.39 5.49 -14.92
N GLU A 14 -5.16 6.35 -13.92
CA GLU A 14 -4.02 7.26 -13.93
C GLU A 14 -2.70 6.49 -14.00
N LEU A 15 -2.53 5.45 -13.18
CA LEU A 15 -1.33 4.62 -13.19
C LEU A 15 -1.08 3.98 -14.57
N LYS A 16 -2.10 3.37 -15.17
CA LYS A 16 -2.00 2.76 -16.51
C LYS A 16 -1.64 3.80 -17.58
N ARG A 17 -2.20 5.01 -17.48
CA ARG A 17 -1.86 6.11 -18.39
C ARG A 17 -0.40 6.53 -18.22
N LEU A 18 0.08 6.74 -16.99
CA LEU A 18 1.47 7.11 -16.70
C LEU A 18 2.47 6.05 -17.17
N GLN A 19 2.14 4.76 -16.99
CA GLN A 19 2.98 3.66 -17.49
C GLN A 19 3.11 3.66 -19.02
N LYS A 20 2.07 4.10 -19.75
CA LYS A 20 2.12 4.24 -21.21
C LYS A 20 2.86 5.50 -21.66
N GLU A 21 2.69 6.61 -20.95
CA GLU A 21 3.32 7.90 -21.26
C GLU A 21 4.82 7.91 -20.92
N HIS A 22 5.25 7.08 -19.96
CA HIS A 22 6.63 7.00 -19.48
C HIS A 22 7.16 5.56 -19.54
N PRO A 23 7.33 4.97 -20.74
CA PRO A 23 7.76 3.58 -20.88
C PRO A 23 9.20 3.33 -20.37
N ASP A 24 10.03 4.38 -20.33
CA ASP A 24 11.41 4.32 -19.83
C ASP A 24 11.49 4.23 -18.28
N PHE A 25 10.38 4.50 -17.59
CA PHE A 25 10.30 4.33 -16.15
C PHE A 25 9.84 2.93 -15.79
N SER A 26 10.47 2.34 -14.77
CA SER A 26 9.99 1.06 -14.23
C SER A 26 8.53 1.18 -13.80
N PRO A 27 7.64 0.25 -14.20
CA PRO A 27 6.24 0.25 -13.79
C PRO A 27 6.08 0.18 -12.27
N PHE A 28 7.06 -0.38 -11.56
CA PHE A 28 7.10 -0.43 -10.09
C PHE A 28 7.41 0.93 -9.47
N VAL A 29 8.26 1.76 -10.09
CA VAL A 29 8.51 3.13 -9.61
C VAL A 29 7.23 3.96 -9.71
N LEU A 30 6.52 3.87 -10.83
CA LEU A 30 5.24 4.56 -11.02
C LEU A 30 4.17 4.07 -10.04
N LEU A 31 4.11 2.75 -9.80
CA LEU A 31 3.23 2.17 -8.78
C LEU A 31 3.56 2.73 -7.39
N LYS A 32 4.84 2.80 -6.99
CA LYS A 32 5.24 3.37 -5.69
C LYS A 32 4.81 4.82 -5.53
N LEU A 33 5.05 5.65 -6.54
CA LEU A 33 4.63 7.06 -6.50
C LEU A 33 3.10 7.17 -6.38
N SER A 34 2.37 6.27 -7.04
CA SER A 34 0.91 6.19 -6.91
C SER A 34 0.49 5.78 -5.49
N LEU A 35 1.12 4.76 -4.91
CA LEU A 35 0.85 4.30 -3.53
C LEU A 35 1.22 5.38 -2.49
N ILE A 36 2.28 6.15 -2.70
CA ILE A 36 2.65 7.28 -1.82
C ILE A 36 1.62 8.41 -1.92
N ARG A 37 1.12 8.70 -3.13
CA ARG A 37 0.17 9.79 -3.36
C ARG A 37 -1.23 9.48 -2.82
N TYR A 38 -1.74 8.30 -3.16
CA TYR A 38 -3.12 7.90 -2.83
C TYR A 38 -3.21 7.15 -1.50
N GLY A 39 -2.08 6.66 -0.99
CA GLY A 39 -2.04 5.78 0.16
C GLY A 39 -2.45 4.36 -0.19
N ALA A 40 -2.21 3.47 0.77
CA ALA A 40 -2.66 2.10 0.70
C ALA A 40 -3.06 1.63 2.09
N VAL A 41 -4.04 0.74 2.17
CA VAL A 41 -4.54 0.17 3.42
C VAL A 41 -4.69 -1.33 3.30
N LEU A 42 -4.38 -2.04 4.37
CA LEU A 42 -4.60 -3.49 4.45
C LEU A 42 -6.06 -3.77 4.80
N THR A 43 -6.68 -4.69 4.07
CA THR A 43 -7.98 -5.23 4.47
C THR A 43 -7.86 -6.01 5.79
N LYS A 44 -9.00 -6.25 6.45
CA LYS A 44 -9.04 -7.13 7.65
C LYS A 44 -8.49 -8.53 7.36
N ARG A 45 -8.73 -9.05 6.15
CA ARG A 45 -8.26 -10.37 5.73
C ARG A 45 -6.75 -10.38 5.55
N ALA A 46 -6.18 -9.37 4.89
CA ALA A 46 -4.74 -9.21 4.77
C ALA A 46 -4.05 -9.07 6.14
N LYS A 47 -4.60 -8.27 7.06
CA LYS A 47 -4.08 -8.13 8.43
C LYS A 47 -4.02 -9.48 9.16
N LYS A 48 -5.09 -10.28 9.10
CA LYS A 48 -5.13 -11.62 9.70
C LYS A 48 -4.10 -12.56 9.09
N GLU A 49 -3.92 -12.50 7.78
CA GLU A 49 -2.97 -13.37 7.09
C GLU A 49 -1.52 -13.02 7.45
N ILE A 50 -1.16 -11.74 7.53
CA ILE A 50 0.18 -11.30 7.97
C ILE A 50 0.51 -11.88 9.35
N VAL A 51 -0.45 -11.86 10.28
CA VAL A 51 -0.31 -12.45 11.61
C VAL A 51 -0.16 -13.98 11.52
N ARG A 52 -0.99 -14.65 10.71
CA ARG A 52 -0.97 -16.10 10.52
C ARG A 52 0.36 -16.60 9.95
N GLN A 53 0.92 -15.87 8.98
CA GLN A 53 2.20 -16.18 8.34
C GLN A 53 3.40 -15.93 9.25
N ASN A 54 3.16 -15.50 10.50
CA ASN A 54 4.19 -15.17 11.45
C ASN A 54 5.20 -14.16 10.87
N LEU A 55 4.74 -13.28 9.95
CA LEU A 55 5.44 -12.09 9.50
C LEU A 55 5.40 -11.05 10.63
N GLN A 56 5.91 -11.51 11.75
CA GLN A 56 6.05 -10.83 13.00
C GLN A 56 7.26 -9.91 12.84
N PHE A 57 7.03 -8.69 12.33
CA PHE A 57 7.85 -7.53 12.71
C PHE A 57 7.54 -7.15 14.17
N LEU A 58 7.44 -8.16 15.04
CA LEU A 58 6.84 -8.09 16.36
C LEU A 58 7.72 -7.29 17.28
N SER A 59 7.29 -6.06 17.49
CA SER A 59 6.98 -5.52 18.81
C SER A 59 6.91 -4.01 18.65
N ASP A 60 5.94 -3.38 19.30
CA ASP A 60 5.88 -1.94 19.49
C ASP A 60 7.23 -1.41 20.06
N ALA A 61 7.99 -2.28 20.73
CA ALA A 61 9.32 -2.00 21.27
C ALA A 61 10.47 -2.02 20.24
N ALA A 62 10.29 -2.61 19.05
CA ALA A 62 11.37 -2.71 18.06
C ALA A 62 11.63 -1.39 17.32
N PHE A 63 10.62 -0.52 17.21
CA PHE A 63 10.74 0.76 16.48
C PHE A 63 10.22 1.98 17.24
N GLY A 64 9.64 1.83 18.44
CA GLY A 64 9.20 2.97 19.25
C GLY A 64 8.09 3.82 18.61
N LEU A 65 7.37 3.28 17.63
CA LEU A 65 6.29 3.96 16.92
C LEU A 65 4.95 3.57 17.54
N GLN A 66 4.35 4.48 18.33
CA GLN A 66 2.96 4.38 18.76
C GLN A 66 2.05 4.95 17.68
N PHE A 67 1.28 4.09 17.01
CA PHE A 67 0.24 4.51 16.06
C PHE A 67 -1.14 4.41 16.73
N GLY A 68 -1.66 5.55 17.22
CA GLY A 68 -3.08 5.75 17.53
C GLY A 68 -3.75 4.79 18.52
N GLU A 69 -5.10 4.83 18.55
CA GLU A 69 -5.92 3.92 19.37
C GLU A 69 -5.62 2.46 18.99
N LYS A 70 -5.55 1.58 20.01
CA LYS A 70 -5.23 0.15 19.94
C LYS A 70 -5.91 -0.56 18.75
N GLU A 71 -5.29 -0.51 17.58
CA GLU A 71 -5.54 -1.52 16.56
C GLU A 71 -4.90 -2.83 17.06
N GLU A 72 -5.67 -3.91 17.05
CA GLU A 72 -5.22 -5.26 17.46
C GLU A 72 -4.02 -5.76 16.60
N TYR A 73 -3.70 -5.06 15.51
CA TYR A 73 -2.65 -5.39 14.56
C TYR A 73 -1.88 -4.14 14.12
N VAL A 74 -0.73 -3.86 14.74
CA VAL A 74 0.25 -2.93 14.20
C VAL A 74 1.13 -3.72 13.23
N VAL A 75 1.09 -3.37 11.94
CA VAL A 75 2.00 -3.93 10.93
C VAL A 75 2.88 -2.80 10.39
N PRO A 76 3.90 -2.34 11.12
CA PRO A 76 4.79 -1.33 10.59
C PRO A 76 5.83 -2.03 9.72
N GLY A 77 5.83 -1.79 8.41
CA GLY A 77 6.88 -2.31 7.57
C GLY A 77 6.83 -1.87 6.11
N PRO A 78 7.98 -1.91 5.43
CA PRO A 78 8.02 -1.78 3.98
C PRO A 78 7.31 -2.97 3.32
N PHE A 79 6.35 -2.70 2.43
CA PHE A 79 5.72 -3.73 1.62
C PHE A 79 6.63 -4.08 0.43
N LEU A 80 7.11 -5.32 0.38
CA LEU A 80 8.00 -5.81 -0.67
C LEU A 80 7.21 -6.07 -1.96
N LEU A 81 7.66 -5.48 -3.05
CA LEU A 81 7.13 -5.67 -4.40
C LEU A 81 7.88 -6.82 -5.09
N ARG A 82 7.27 -7.36 -6.16
CA ARG A 82 7.82 -8.50 -6.92
C ARG A 82 9.19 -8.24 -7.56
N ASP A 83 9.57 -6.98 -7.75
CA ASP A 83 10.88 -6.60 -8.28
C ASP A 83 11.96 -6.50 -7.19
N GLY A 84 11.66 -6.95 -5.96
CA GLY A 84 12.58 -6.91 -4.81
C GLY A 84 12.73 -5.53 -4.19
N THR A 85 11.99 -4.54 -4.68
CA THR A 85 11.97 -3.20 -4.10
C THR A 85 10.80 -3.06 -3.13
N PHE A 86 10.78 -2.03 -2.29
CA PHE A 86 9.72 -1.86 -1.30
C PHE A 86 9.06 -0.48 -1.33
N VAL A 87 7.90 -0.38 -0.70
CA VAL A 87 7.17 0.87 -0.46
C VAL A 87 6.78 0.96 1.02
N TYR A 88 7.01 2.12 1.63
CA TYR A 88 6.43 2.41 2.94
C TYR A 88 4.98 2.82 2.74
N ILE A 89 4.10 2.15 3.45
CA ILE A 89 2.70 2.51 3.52
C ILE A 89 2.54 3.17 4.89
N ASN A 90 2.11 4.43 4.96
CA ASN A 90 1.92 5.08 6.25
C ASN A 90 0.67 4.52 6.92
N TYR A 91 0.90 3.67 7.93
CA TYR A 91 -0.14 3.09 8.75
C TYR A 91 -0.70 4.17 9.69
N GLY A 92 -1.95 4.60 9.47
CA GLY A 92 -2.64 5.58 10.32
C GLY A 92 -2.92 6.94 9.66
N GLU A 93 -2.43 7.18 8.44
CA GLU A 93 -2.87 8.34 7.66
C GLU A 93 -4.26 8.10 7.07
N THR A 94 -5.10 9.13 7.13
CA THR A 94 -6.42 9.11 6.49
C THR A 94 -6.27 9.51 5.04
N TYR A 95 -6.37 8.54 4.13
CA TYR A 95 -6.44 8.78 2.69
C TYR A 95 -7.90 8.87 2.24
N LEU A 96 -8.18 9.74 1.27
CA LEU A 96 -9.53 9.92 0.73
C LEU A 96 -10.02 8.69 -0.06
N ASP A 97 -9.13 8.08 -0.85
CA ASP A 97 -9.38 6.89 -1.67
C ASP A 97 -8.08 6.06 -1.79
N PRO A 98 -7.67 5.34 -0.72
CA PRO A 98 -6.46 4.54 -0.74
C PRO A 98 -6.62 3.27 -1.58
N TYR A 99 -5.51 2.77 -2.11
CA TYR A 99 -5.45 1.40 -2.60
C TYR A 99 -5.77 0.41 -1.49
N GLN A 100 -6.49 -0.67 -1.82
CA GLN A 100 -6.71 -1.77 -0.86
C GLN A 100 -5.73 -2.89 -1.15
N ILE A 101 -4.98 -3.30 -0.15
CA ILE A 101 -4.12 -4.47 -0.21
C ILE A 101 -4.83 -5.61 0.49
N ASP A 102 -5.16 -6.65 -0.26
CA ASP A 102 -5.90 -7.80 0.22
C ASP A 102 -5.13 -9.10 0.00
N TRP A 103 -5.52 -10.14 0.73
CA TRP A 103 -4.98 -11.48 0.57
C TRP A 103 -5.77 -12.26 -0.48
N CYS A 104 -5.09 -12.82 -1.47
CA CYS A 104 -5.65 -13.74 -2.44
C CYS A 104 -5.31 -15.17 -2.06
N GLU A 105 -6.26 -15.88 -1.46
CA GLU A 105 -6.08 -17.27 -1.00
C GLU A 105 -5.73 -18.24 -2.13
N GLU A 106 -6.32 -18.07 -3.32
CA GLU A 106 -6.07 -18.95 -4.47
C GLU A 106 -4.63 -18.86 -4.99
N GLN A 107 -4.02 -17.69 -4.87
CA GLN A 107 -2.69 -17.42 -5.41
C GLN A 107 -1.61 -17.37 -4.33
N ASP A 108 -1.99 -17.48 -3.05
CA ASP A 108 -1.10 -17.35 -1.90
C ASP A 108 -0.26 -16.05 -1.95
N VAL A 109 -0.89 -14.93 -2.36
CA VAL A 109 -0.22 -13.62 -2.46
C VAL A 109 -1.09 -12.46 -2.00
N PHE A 110 -0.43 -11.38 -1.57
CA PHE A 110 -1.06 -10.08 -1.38
C PHE A 110 -1.25 -9.37 -2.73
N GLN A 111 -2.43 -8.79 -2.95
CA GLN A 111 -2.80 -8.10 -4.17
C GLN A 111 -3.25 -6.67 -3.89
N ILE A 112 -2.86 -5.75 -4.77
CA ILE A 112 -3.31 -4.35 -4.76
C ILE A 112 -4.59 -4.25 -5.59
N GLN A 113 -5.62 -3.65 -5.00
CA GLN A 113 -6.91 -3.35 -5.61
C GLN A 113 -7.08 -1.83 -5.69
N ASP A 114 -7.58 -1.37 -6.83
CA ASP A 114 -8.02 0.00 -7.08
C ASP A 114 -9.46 0.17 -6.60
#